data_AF-A0A9W6R806-F1
#
_entry.id   AF-A0A9W6R806-F1
#
_cell.length_a   1.000
_cell.length_b   1.000
_cell.length_c   1.000
_cell.angle_alpha   90.00
_cell.angle_beta   90.00
_cell.angle_gamma   90.00
#
_symmetry.space_group_name_H-M   'P 1'
#
loop_
_entity.id
_entity.type
_entity.pdbx_description
1 polymer ?
#
loop_
_entity_poly.entity_id
_entity_poly.type
_entity_poly.pdbx_seq_one_letter_code
_entity_poly.pdbx_strand_id
1 'polypeptide(L)'
;METHEPGSSGRPTMEEARAALRAAEQTQSALAGITAPWWYFIVMAVMVAVAPVVNYAPPTPLGITLLLVGIVVWAALLGITVGTFVRKAGVIPRLGAVPKRLVVWPIIGVLGVMIGAAVLVAGYHQDWVYFVGSGAVGVLILIFGAVIRQHARKTT
;
A
#
# COMPACT_ATOMS: atom_id res chain seq x y z
N MET A 1 9.08 53.10 -32.42
CA MET A 1 9.35 51.65 -32.30
C MET A 1 10.18 51.48 -31.05
N GLU A 2 9.52 51.35 -29.91
CA GLU A 2 10.17 51.15 -28.61
C GLU A 2 10.24 49.65 -28.36
N THR A 3 11.46 49.14 -28.24
CA THR A 3 11.75 47.74 -27.94
C THR A 3 11.54 47.50 -26.45
N HIS A 4 10.51 46.73 -26.10
CA HIS A 4 10.37 46.19 -24.74
C HIS A 4 11.54 45.25 -24.45
N GLU A 5 12.42 45.65 -23.53
CA GLU A 5 13.40 44.74 -22.95
C GLU A 5 12.68 43.67 -22.12
N PRO A 6 12.96 42.37 -22.36
CA PRO A 6 12.42 41.31 -21.54
C PRO A 6 13.04 41.41 -20.14
N GLY A 7 12.19 41.75 -19.17
CA GLY A 7 12.53 41.89 -17.76
C GLY A 7 13.39 40.73 -17.26
N SER A 8 14.45 41.13 -16.55
CA SER A 8 15.42 40.31 -15.85
C SER A 8 14.87 38.99 -15.34
N SER A 9 15.57 37.92 -15.67
CA SER A 9 15.59 36.59 -15.05
C SER A 9 15.93 36.65 -13.56
N GLY A 10 15.05 37.29 -12.79
CA GLY A 10 15.19 37.53 -11.36
C GLY A 10 15.11 36.22 -10.58
N ARG A 11 16.20 35.87 -9.90
CA ARG A 11 16.14 34.89 -8.81
C ARG A 11 15.04 35.33 -7.84
N PRO A 12 14.13 34.43 -7.42
CA PRO A 12 13.09 34.76 -6.46
C PRO A 12 13.71 35.41 -5.23
N THR A 13 13.07 36.46 -4.73
CA THR A 13 13.49 37.07 -3.47
C THR A 13 13.36 36.04 -2.35
N MET A 14 14.15 36.19 -1.27
CA MET A 14 14.11 35.25 -0.14
C MET A 14 12.71 35.14 0.48
N GLU A 15 11.93 36.23 0.39
CA GLU A 15 10.57 36.31 0.90
C GLU A 15 9.58 35.56 0.00
N GLU A 16 9.69 35.71 -1.33
CA GLU A 16 8.94 34.91 -2.30
C GLU A 16 9.26 33.42 -2.19
N ALA A 17 10.53 33.06 -2.00
CA ALA A 17 10.94 31.66 -1.81
C ALA A 17 10.33 31.06 -0.53
N ARG A 18 10.30 31.83 0.58
CA ARG A 18 9.67 31.40 1.83
C ARG A 18 8.15 31.32 1.73
N ALA A 19 7.52 32.23 1.01
CA ALA A 19 6.08 32.21 0.76
C ALA A 19 5.69 31.00 -0.10
N ALA A 20 6.44 30.73 -1.17
CA ALA A 20 6.26 29.54 -2.00
C ALA A 20 6.46 28.24 -1.22
N LEU A 21 7.47 28.19 -0.34
CA LEU A 21 7.70 27.03 0.53
C LEU A 21 6.52 26.80 1.48
N ARG A 22 6.02 27.85 2.14
CA ARG A 22 4.85 27.73 3.03
C ARG A 22 3.58 27.33 2.28
N ALA A 23 3.36 27.86 1.08
CA ALA A 23 2.23 27.48 0.25
C ALA A 23 2.31 26.01 -0.18
N ALA A 24 3.52 25.53 -0.52
CA ALA A 24 3.77 24.13 -0.81
C ALA A 24 3.55 23.24 0.43
N GLU A 25 4.02 23.64 1.60
CA GLU A 25 3.82 22.93 2.88
C GLU A 25 2.34 22.87 3.28
N GLN A 26 1.59 23.98 3.13
CA GLN A 26 0.14 24.00 3.39
C GLN A 26 -0.62 23.06 2.44
N THR A 27 -0.34 23.15 1.13
CA THR A 27 -0.94 22.26 0.13
C THR A 27 -0.58 20.80 0.42
N GLN A 28 0.67 20.54 0.82
CA GLN A 28 1.14 19.21 1.18
C GLN A 28 0.46 18.67 2.44
N SER A 29 0.24 19.51 3.45
CA SER A 29 -0.49 19.13 4.66
C SER A 29 -1.96 18.81 4.39
N ALA A 30 -2.59 19.53 3.46
CA ALA A 30 -3.96 19.28 3.03
C ALA A 30 -4.08 17.94 2.27
N LEU A 31 -3.09 17.60 1.44
CA LEU A 31 -3.05 16.33 0.71
C LEU A 31 -2.68 15.13 1.58
N ALA A 32 -1.97 15.34 2.70
CA ALA A 32 -1.62 14.29 3.65
C ALA A 32 -2.84 13.66 4.36
N GLY A 33 -4.00 14.33 4.34
CA GLY A 33 -5.25 13.83 4.91
C GLY A 33 -6.01 12.82 4.04
N ILE A 34 -5.58 12.59 2.79
CA ILE A 34 -6.28 11.68 1.87
C ILE A 34 -6.11 10.23 2.34
N THR A 35 -7.15 9.74 3.02
CA THR A 35 -7.20 8.39 3.56
C THR A 35 -7.58 7.40 2.48
N ALA A 36 -6.91 6.24 2.45
CA ALA A 36 -7.26 5.19 1.50
C ALA A 36 -8.73 4.73 1.64
N PRO A 37 -9.44 4.49 0.52
CA PRO A 37 -10.80 3.98 0.56
C PRO A 37 -10.87 2.63 1.29
N TRP A 38 -11.98 2.39 1.98
CA TRP A 38 -12.18 1.16 2.77
C TRP A 38 -12.12 -0.12 1.94
N TRP A 39 -12.59 -0.06 0.70
CA TRP A 39 -12.57 -1.18 -0.23
C TRP A 39 -11.15 -1.64 -0.56
N TYR A 40 -10.15 -0.74 -0.51
CA TYR A 40 -8.76 -1.07 -0.83
C TYR A 40 -8.20 -2.13 0.12
N PHE A 41 -8.45 -1.96 1.42
CA PHE A 41 -7.98 -2.92 2.43
C PHE A 41 -8.69 -4.26 2.33
N ILE A 42 -9.98 -4.27 1.97
CA ILE A 42 -10.73 -5.51 1.76
C ILE A 42 -10.20 -6.27 0.55
N VAL A 43 -10.02 -5.59 -0.58
CA VAL A 43 -9.47 -6.22 -1.79
C VAL A 43 -8.07 -6.77 -1.49
N MET A 44 -7.23 -5.99 -0.82
CA MET A 44 -5.88 -6.44 -0.46
C MET A 44 -5.89 -7.64 0.50
N ALA A 45 -6.76 -7.64 1.51
CA ALA A 45 -6.89 -8.76 2.44
C ALA A 45 -7.34 -10.04 1.74
N VAL A 46 -8.33 -9.95 0.84
CA VAL A 46 -8.80 -11.08 0.03
C VAL A 46 -7.69 -11.59 -0.90
N MET A 47 -6.98 -10.68 -1.58
CA MET A 47 -5.89 -11.06 -2.48
C MET A 47 -4.77 -11.81 -1.76
N VAL A 48 -4.43 -11.40 -0.53
CA VAL A 48 -3.41 -12.09 0.27
C VAL A 48 -3.93 -13.43 0.79
N ALA A 49 -5.17 -13.49 1.27
CA ALA A 49 -5.77 -14.72 1.81
C ALA A 49 -5.93 -15.83 0.75
N VAL A 50 -6.11 -15.47 -0.52
CA VAL A 50 -6.26 -16.43 -1.63
C VAL A 50 -4.90 -16.85 -2.21
N ALA A 51 -3.81 -16.14 -1.92
CA ALA A 51 -2.49 -16.42 -2.49
C ALA A 51 -1.98 -17.86 -2.24
N PRO A 52 -2.20 -18.51 -1.08
CA PRO A 52 -1.74 -19.88 -0.88
C PRO A 52 -2.49 -20.94 -1.68
N VAL A 53 -3.64 -20.63 -2.27
CA VAL A 53 -4.39 -21.55 -3.15
C VAL A 53 -3.52 -22.01 -4.32
N VAL A 54 -2.57 -21.18 -4.74
CA VAL A 54 -1.61 -21.48 -5.80
C VAL A 54 -0.75 -22.71 -5.46
N ASN A 55 -0.50 -22.98 -4.17
CA ASN A 55 0.29 -24.14 -3.72
C ASN A 55 -0.43 -25.48 -3.92
N TYR A 56 -1.74 -25.48 -4.21
CA TYR A 56 -2.54 -26.69 -4.43
C TYR A 56 -2.65 -27.07 -5.91
N ALA A 57 -1.95 -26.37 -6.81
CA ALA A 57 -1.94 -26.72 -8.22
C ALA A 57 -1.26 -28.10 -8.42
N PRO A 58 -1.88 -29.04 -9.15
CA PRO A 58 -1.29 -30.35 -9.38
C PRO A 58 0.03 -30.23 -10.17
N PRO A 59 1.04 -31.08 -9.91
CA PRO A 59 2.35 -31.05 -10.57
C PRO A 59 2.27 -31.65 -11.99
N THR A 60 1.30 -31.20 -12.77
CA THR A 60 1.07 -31.59 -14.16
C THR A 60 1.35 -30.38 -15.05
N PRO A 61 1.68 -30.56 -16.33
CA PRO A 61 1.86 -29.44 -17.26
C PRO A 61 0.65 -28.49 -17.26
N LEU A 62 -0.57 -29.06 -17.23
CA LEU A 62 -1.81 -28.29 -17.10
C LEU A 62 -1.89 -27.51 -15.79
N GLY A 63 -1.54 -28.13 -14.67
CA GLY A 63 -1.51 -27.46 -13.36
C GLY A 63 -0.48 -26.33 -13.30
N ILE A 64 0.69 -26.49 -13.91
CA ILE A 64 1.70 -25.43 -14.03
C ILE A 64 1.16 -24.28 -14.89
N THR A 65 0.51 -24.57 -16.02
CA THR A 65 -0.12 -23.53 -16.85
C THR A 65 -1.19 -22.77 -16.08
N LEU A 66 -2.08 -23.47 -15.37
CA LEU A 66 -3.12 -22.86 -14.55
C LEU A 66 -2.54 -22.00 -13.42
N LEU A 67 -1.46 -22.45 -12.79
CA LEU A 67 -0.71 -21.70 -11.79
C LEU A 67 -0.14 -20.40 -12.37
N LEU A 68 0.54 -20.48 -13.52
CA LEU A 68 1.13 -19.30 -14.17
C LEU A 68 0.05 -18.30 -14.58
N VAL A 69 -1.06 -18.77 -15.16
CA VAL A 69 -2.22 -17.93 -15.50
C VAL A 69 -2.81 -17.29 -14.23
N GLY A 70 -2.95 -18.05 -13.14
CA GLY A 70 -3.43 -17.56 -11.85
C GLY A 70 -2.53 -16.44 -11.29
N ILE A 71 -1.21 -16.62 -11.35
CA ILE A 71 -0.23 -15.58 -10.93
C ILE A 71 -0.37 -14.33 -11.78
N VAL A 72 -0.49 -14.47 -13.10
CA VAL A 72 -0.66 -13.32 -14.02
C VAL A 72 -1.96 -12.58 -13.73
N VAL A 73 -3.08 -13.29 -13.54
CA VAL A 73 -4.37 -12.70 -13.18
C VAL A 73 -4.29 -12.01 -11.83
N TRP A 74 -3.68 -12.64 -10.84
CA TRP A 74 -3.47 -12.05 -9.52
C TRP A 74 -2.62 -10.78 -9.58
N ALA A 75 -1.49 -10.80 -10.28
CA ALA A 75 -0.63 -9.64 -10.46
C ALA A 75 -1.35 -8.50 -11.20
N ALA A 76 -2.15 -8.83 -12.21
CA ALA A 76 -2.97 -7.86 -12.92
C ALA A 76 -4.02 -7.22 -12.00
N LEU A 77 -4.73 -8.00 -11.19
CA LEU A 77 -5.69 -7.51 -10.20
C LEU A 77 -5.02 -6.58 -9.18
N LEU A 78 -3.81 -6.93 -8.73
CA LEU A 78 -3.03 -6.11 -7.80
C LEU A 78 -2.67 -4.78 -8.45
N GLY A 79 -2.14 -4.83 -9.68
CA GLY A 79 -1.80 -3.65 -10.46
C GLY A 79 -3.00 -2.75 -10.73
N ILE A 80 -4.16 -3.32 -11.07
CA ILE A 80 -5.41 -2.58 -11.26
C ILE A 80 -5.86 -1.94 -9.95
N THR A 81 -5.82 -2.66 -8.85
CA THR A 81 -6.23 -2.18 -7.51
C THR A 81 -5.36 -1.00 -7.07
N VAL A 82 -4.03 -1.17 -7.13
CA VAL A 82 -3.06 -0.13 -6.77
C VAL A 82 -3.16 1.04 -7.76
N GLY A 83 -3.23 0.77 -9.06
CA GLY A 83 -3.35 1.80 -10.09
C GLY A 83 -4.64 2.62 -9.95
N THR A 84 -5.76 1.96 -9.64
CA THR A 84 -7.05 2.64 -9.39
C THR A 84 -6.98 3.49 -8.13
N PHE A 85 -6.33 3.00 -7.08
CA PHE A 85 -6.10 3.77 -5.87
C PHE A 85 -5.25 5.02 -6.14
N VAL A 86 -4.09 4.86 -6.79
CA VAL A 86 -3.18 5.97 -7.11
C VAL A 86 -3.87 7.00 -8.02
N ARG A 87 -4.62 6.54 -9.03
CA ARG A 87 -5.39 7.44 -9.92
C ARG A 87 -6.49 8.20 -9.19
N LYS A 88 -7.21 7.56 -8.26
CA LYS A 88 -8.30 8.21 -7.51
C LYS A 88 -7.80 9.09 -6.37
N ALA A 89 -6.70 8.72 -5.72
CA ALA A 89 -6.12 9.49 -4.63
C ALA A 89 -5.34 10.71 -5.14
N GLY A 90 -4.90 10.71 -6.40
CA GLY A 90 -4.16 11.82 -7.03
C GLY A 90 -2.73 12.03 -6.48
N VAL A 91 -2.40 11.36 -5.38
CA VAL A 91 -1.11 11.41 -4.70
C VAL A 91 -0.83 10.05 -4.08
N ILE A 92 0.42 9.58 -4.15
CA ILE A 92 0.86 8.44 -3.34
C ILE A 92 0.91 8.95 -1.89
N PRO A 93 0.08 8.44 -0.96
CA PRO A 93 0.12 8.89 0.42
C PRO A 93 1.53 8.63 0.95
N ARG A 94 2.25 9.68 1.33
CA ARG A 94 3.55 9.51 1.97
C ARG A 94 3.30 8.82 3.32
N LEU A 95 3.91 7.64 3.50
CA LEU A 95 3.94 6.94 4.79
C LEU A 95 4.46 7.84 5.93
N GLY A 96 5.18 8.93 5.62
CA GLY A 96 5.66 9.90 6.61
C GLY A 96 4.56 10.67 7.35
N ALA A 97 3.33 10.74 6.82
CA ALA A 97 2.19 11.36 7.50
C ALA A 97 1.49 10.42 8.49
N VAL A 98 1.72 9.11 8.37
CA VAL A 98 1.17 8.11 9.29
C VAL A 98 2.17 7.90 10.44
N PRO A 99 1.74 7.95 11.72
CA PRO A 99 2.61 7.66 12.85
C PRO A 99 3.41 6.38 12.61
N LYS A 100 4.75 6.43 12.70
CA LYS A 100 5.63 5.28 12.44
C LYS A 100 5.18 4.02 13.17
N ARG A 101 4.70 4.19 14.42
CA ARG A 101 4.15 3.11 15.24
C ARG A 101 3.00 2.38 14.53
N LEU A 102 2.11 3.09 13.85
CA LEU A 102 0.97 2.48 13.14
C LEU A 102 1.42 1.66 11.93
N VAL A 103 2.56 1.98 11.30
CA VAL A 103 3.11 1.21 10.16
C VAL A 103 3.98 0.05 10.63
N VAL A 104 4.80 0.27 11.65
CA VAL A 104 5.80 -0.71 12.13
C VAL A 104 5.16 -1.94 12.76
N TRP A 105 4.13 -1.78 13.60
CA TRP A 105 3.47 -2.92 14.26
C TRP A 105 2.83 -3.92 13.29
N PRO A 106 2.08 -3.49 12.25
CA PRO A 106 1.59 -4.39 11.22
C PRO A 106 2.70 -5.13 10.48
N ILE A 107 3.79 -4.44 10.12
CA ILE A 107 4.92 -5.09 9.43
C ILE A 107 5.53 -6.17 10.33
N ILE A 108 5.77 -5.87 11.60
CA ILE A 108 6.26 -6.85 12.58
C ILE A 108 5.27 -8.01 12.72
N GLY A 109 3.97 -7.74 12.77
CA GLY A 109 2.93 -8.76 12.83
C GLY A 109 2.95 -9.69 11.61
N VAL A 110 3.02 -9.11 10.40
CA VAL A 110 3.11 -9.88 9.15
C VAL A 110 4.38 -10.72 9.10
N LEU A 111 5.54 -10.14 9.44
CA LEU A 111 6.80 -10.88 9.49
C LEU A 111 6.75 -12.01 10.53
N GLY A 112 6.19 -11.75 11.71
CA GLY A 112 6.00 -12.77 12.75
C GLY A 112 5.12 -13.93 12.30
N VAL A 113 4.01 -13.64 11.62
CA VAL A 113 3.14 -14.68 11.05
C VAL A 113 3.85 -15.48 9.96
N MET A 114 4.59 -14.82 9.07
CA MET A 114 5.33 -15.49 8.00
C MET A 114 6.48 -16.36 8.51
N ILE A 115 7.26 -15.86 9.47
CA ILE A 115 8.35 -16.61 10.10
C ILE A 115 7.78 -17.80 10.90
N GLY A 116 6.72 -17.58 11.68
CA GLY A 116 6.06 -18.64 12.43
C GLY A 116 5.52 -19.74 11.52
N ALA A 117 4.89 -19.35 10.40
CA ALA A 117 4.41 -20.30 9.39
C ALA A 117 5.56 -21.09 8.76
N ALA A 118 6.66 -20.43 8.39
CA ALA A 118 7.83 -21.08 7.79
C ALA A 118 8.48 -22.10 8.76
N VAL A 119 8.61 -21.75 10.05
CA VAL A 119 9.14 -22.64 11.08
C VAL A 119 8.25 -23.87 11.27
N LEU A 120 6.93 -23.67 11.31
CA LEU A 120 5.97 -24.77 11.46
C LEU A 120 5.98 -25.71 10.25
N VAL A 121 6.08 -25.18 9.04
CA VAL A 121 6.17 -26.00 7.82
C VAL A 121 7.48 -26.77 7.78
N ALA A 122 8.61 -26.11 8.09
CA ALA A 122 9.91 -26.76 8.09
C ALA A 122 10.03 -27.85 9.18
N GLY A 123 9.41 -27.65 10.34
CA GLY A 123 9.48 -28.59 11.46
C GLY A 123 8.42 -29.70 11.45
N TYR A 124 7.23 -29.44 10.90
CA TYR A 124 6.08 -30.33 11.03
C TYR A 124 5.42 -30.72 9.70
N HIS A 125 5.93 -30.24 8.56
CA HIS A 125 5.38 -30.52 7.21
C HIS A 125 3.87 -30.22 7.08
N GLN A 126 3.39 -29.19 7.79
CA GLN A 126 1.98 -28.82 7.81
C GLN A 126 1.70 -27.67 6.83
N ASP A 127 1.39 -28.02 5.57
CA ASP A 127 1.19 -27.04 4.49
C ASP A 127 -0.06 -26.16 4.69
N TRP A 128 -1.06 -26.62 5.46
CA TRP A 128 -2.25 -25.83 5.80
C TRP A 128 -1.92 -24.57 6.63
N VAL A 129 -0.75 -24.52 7.26
CA VAL A 129 -0.29 -23.37 8.06
C VAL A 129 -0.12 -22.14 7.17
N TYR A 130 0.23 -22.30 5.88
CA TYR A 130 0.28 -21.18 4.95
C TYR A 130 -1.09 -20.54 4.70
N PHE A 131 -2.15 -21.37 4.64
CA PHE A 131 -3.51 -20.88 4.51
C PHE A 131 -3.93 -20.06 5.74
N VAL A 132 -3.73 -20.62 6.93
CA VAL A 132 -4.08 -19.93 8.19
C VAL A 132 -3.22 -18.68 8.38
N GLY A 133 -1.93 -18.73 8.05
CA GLY A 133 -1.04 -17.58 8.09
C GLY A 133 -1.46 -16.47 7.13
N SER A 134 -1.84 -16.80 5.90
CA SER A 134 -2.33 -15.81 4.93
C SER A 134 -3.65 -15.17 5.37
N GLY A 135 -4.56 -15.96 5.96
CA GLY A 135 -5.80 -15.46 6.54
C GLY A 135 -5.53 -14.50 7.70
N ALA A 136 -4.59 -14.85 8.57
CA ALA A 136 -4.15 -13.97 9.67
C ALA A 136 -3.54 -12.66 9.14
N VAL A 137 -2.72 -12.71 8.08
CA VAL A 137 -2.22 -11.49 7.42
C VAL A 137 -3.36 -10.66 6.83
N GLY A 138 -4.34 -11.30 6.18
CA GLY A 138 -5.54 -10.63 5.67
C GLY A 138 -6.29 -9.89 6.78
N VAL A 139 -6.50 -10.53 7.94
CA VAL A 139 -7.10 -9.90 9.12
C VAL A 139 -6.26 -8.72 9.62
N LEU A 140 -4.94 -8.86 9.68
CA LEU A 140 -4.04 -7.76 10.07
C LEU A 140 -4.15 -6.56 9.12
N ILE A 141 -4.28 -6.79 7.81
CA ILE A 141 -4.50 -5.73 6.81
C ILE A 141 -5.82 -4.99 7.07
N LEU A 142 -6.89 -5.72 7.41
CA LEU A 142 -8.18 -5.12 7.74
C LEU A 142 -8.12 -4.30 9.03
N ILE A 143 -7.49 -4.82 10.08
CA ILE A 143 -7.29 -4.12 11.36
C ILE A 143 -6.48 -2.84 11.12
N PHE A 144 -5.38 -2.94 10.38
CA PHE A 144 -4.55 -1.80 10.03
C PHE A 144 -5.34 -0.72 9.28
N GLY A 145 -6.13 -1.12 8.27
CA GLY A 145 -7.01 -0.22 7.53
C GLY A 145 -8.05 0.47 8.43
N ALA A 146 -8.64 -0.29 9.36
CA ALA A 146 -9.58 0.27 10.34
C ALA A 146 -8.92 1.27 11.29
N VAL A 147 -7.74 0.95 11.83
CA VAL A 147 -6.99 1.82 12.75
C VAL A 147 -6.55 3.12 12.09
N ILE A 148 -6.03 3.06 10.85
CA ILE A 148 -5.66 4.27 10.10
C ILE A 148 -6.89 5.16 9.88
N ARG A 149 -8.02 4.57 9.46
CA ARG A 149 -9.25 5.33 9.23
C ARG A 149 -9.81 5.94 10.51
N GLN A 150 -9.72 5.23 11.64
CA GLN A 150 -10.11 5.78 12.94
C GLN A 150 -9.23 6.95 13.35
N HIS A 151 -7.91 6.89 13.09
CA HIS A 151 -7.01 8.01 13.38
C HIS A 151 -7.34 9.22 12.50
N ALA A 152 -7.54 9.02 11.19
CA ALA A 152 -7.89 10.10 10.27
C ALA A 152 -9.22 10.81 10.65
N ARG A 153 -10.21 10.07 11.16
CA ARG A 153 -11.49 10.63 11.64
C ARG A 153 -11.37 11.46 12.92
N LYS A 154 -10.36 11.21 13.76
CA LYS A 154 -10.17 11.92 15.03
C LYS A 154 -9.38 13.22 14.87
N THR A 155 -8.68 13.39 13.75
CA THR A 155 -7.85 14.55 13.45
C THR A 155 -8.51 15.56 12.50
N THR A 156 -9.74 15.28 12.04
CA THR A 156 -10.59 16.18 11.25
C THR A 156 -11.66 16.74 12.15
#